data_AF-A0A972HY87-F1
#
_entry.id   AF-A0A972HY87-F1
#
_cell.length_a   1.000
_cell.length_b   1.000
_cell.length_c   1.000
_cell.angle_alpha   90.00
_cell.angle_beta   90.00
_cell.angle_gamma   90.00
#
_symmetry.space_group_name_H-M   'P 1'
#
loop_
_entity.id
_entity.type
_entity.pdbx_description
1 polymer ?
#
loop_
_entity_poly.entity_id
_entity_poly.type
_entity_poly.pdbx_seq_one_letter_code
_entity_poly.pdbx_strand_id
1 'polypeptide(L)' 'MLTCEVSLFPLETLNSDEIINQAVQALKETGIKHETGNISTYLYSDSPEEIWNGLKTIYREAEKAGAEFSMVINLSNNT' A
#
# COMPACT_ATOMS: atom_id res chain seq x y z
N MET A 1 18.59 -0.63 4.62
CA MET A 1 17.28 -1.31 4.54
C MET A 1 16.21 -0.24 4.35
N LEU A 2 15.40 -0.35 3.29
CA LEU A 2 14.29 0.57 3.06
C LEU A 2 13.03 -0.02 3.71
N THR A 3 12.44 0.70 4.65
CA THR A 3 11.14 0.36 5.23
C THR A 3 10.11 1.39 4.83
N CYS A 4 8.87 0.96 4.69
CA CYS A 4 7.77 1.84 4.27
C CYS A 4 6.58 1.70 5.18
N GLU A 5 5.91 2.81 5.45
CA GLU A 5 4.56 2.86 5.97
C GLU A 5 3.68 3.53 4.93
N VAL A 6 2.53 2.93 4.62
CA VAL A 6 1.60 3.44 3.62
C VAL A 6 0.16 3.43 4.12
N SER A 7 -0.56 4.51 3.85
CA SER A 7 -2.00 4.63 4.06
C SER A 7 -2.68 5.03 2.76
N LEU A 8 -3.78 4.35 2.43
CA LEU A 8 -4.62 4.63 1.26
C LEU A 8 -5.99 5.12 1.75
N PHE A 9 -6.40 6.29 1.25
CA PHE A 9 -7.67 6.93 1.58
C PHE A 9 -8.48 7.13 0.29
N PRO A 10 -9.36 6.18 -0.07
CA PRO A 10 -10.34 6.42 -1.12
C PRO A 10 -11.25 7.58 -0.74
N LEU A 11 -11.52 8.48 -1.69
CA LEU A 11 -12.29 9.70 -1.51
C LEU A 11 -13.59 9.63 -2.32
N GLU A 12 -14.61 10.35 -1.86
CA GLU A 12 -15.90 10.50 -2.57
C GLU A 12 -16.56 9.15 -2.98
N THR A 13 -16.32 8.09 -2.21
CA THR A 13 -16.81 6.74 -2.51
C THR A 13 -17.43 6.08 -1.28
N LEU A 14 -18.45 5.25 -1.51
CA LEU A 14 -19.08 4.40 -0.48
C LEU A 14 -18.37 3.05 -0.34
N ASN A 15 -17.46 2.72 -1.24
CA ASN A 15 -16.79 1.41 -1.32
C ASN A 15 -15.34 1.47 -0.81
N SER A 16 -15.01 2.41 0.07
CA SER A 16 -13.62 2.62 0.53
C SER A 16 -12.99 1.36 1.11
N ASP A 17 -13.73 0.62 1.95
CA ASP A 17 -13.25 -0.61 2.56
C ASP A 17 -12.95 -1.69 1.52
N GLU A 18 -13.75 -1.79 0.48
CA GLU A 18 -13.54 -2.76 -0.60
C GLU A 18 -12.24 -2.44 -1.36
N ILE A 19 -12.02 -1.18 -1.70
CA ILE A 19 -10.81 -0.71 -2.42
C ILE A 19 -9.56 -0.98 -1.57
N ILE A 20 -9.61 -0.65 -0.27
CA ILE A 20 -8.50 -0.88 0.66
C ILE A 20 -8.22 -2.39 0.78
N ASN A 21 -9.25 -3.21 0.93
CA ASN A 21 -9.10 -4.66 1.06
C ASN A 21 -8.54 -5.30 -0.22
N GLN A 22 -8.96 -4.83 -1.41
CA GLN A 22 -8.41 -5.27 -2.70
C GLN A 22 -6.92 -4.89 -2.82
N ALA A 23 -6.53 -3.67 -2.43
CA ALA A 23 -5.14 -3.25 -2.43
C ALA A 23 -4.26 -4.07 -1.48
N VAL A 24 -4.75 -4.35 -0.26
CA VAL A 24 -4.06 -5.22 0.71
C VAL A 24 -3.98 -6.67 0.21
N GLN A 25 -5.03 -7.17 -0.44
CA GLN A 25 -5.03 -8.51 -1.04
C GLN A 25 -4.01 -8.62 -2.17
N ALA A 26 -3.98 -7.66 -3.10
CA ALA A 26 -2.98 -7.63 -4.17
C ALA A 26 -1.55 -7.49 -3.63
N LEU A 27 -1.37 -6.73 -2.55
CA LEU A 27 -0.08 -6.64 -1.85
C LEU A 27 0.36 -8.01 -1.31
N LYS A 28 -0.55 -8.79 -0.70
CA LYS A 28 -0.25 -10.17 -0.24
C LYS A 28 0.24 -11.06 -1.37
N GLU A 29 -0.34 -10.91 -2.56
CA GLU A 29 0.04 -11.70 -3.75
C GLU A 29 1.44 -11.38 -4.28
N THR A 30 2.00 -10.21 -3.94
CA THR A 30 3.40 -9.89 -4.27
C THR A 30 4.41 -10.69 -3.42
N GLY A 31 3.98 -11.29 -2.31
CA GLY A 31 4.85 -12.00 -1.37
C GLY A 31 5.69 -11.11 -0.47
N ILE A 32 5.57 -9.77 -0.57
CA ILE A 32 6.29 -8.85 0.31
C ILE A 32 5.85 -9.03 1.76
N LYS A 33 6.82 -9.02 2.68
CA LYS A 33 6.52 -9.02 4.10
C LYS A 33 5.86 -7.71 4.49
N HIS A 34 4.66 -7.78 5.05
CA HIS A 34 3.91 -6.60 5.48
C HIS A 34 3.10 -6.88 6.75
N GLU A 35 2.73 -5.80 7.44
CA GLU A 35 1.87 -5.82 8.61
C GLU A 35 0.82 -4.71 8.49
N THR A 36 -0.46 -5.06 8.46
CA THR A 36 -1.56 -4.10 8.40
C THR A 36 -1.98 -3.72 9.82
N GLY A 37 -1.75 -2.47 10.19
CA GLY A 37 -2.24 -1.86 11.42
C GLY A 37 -3.62 -1.23 11.23
N ASN A 38 -4.05 -0.44 12.22
CA ASN A 38 -5.37 0.18 12.24
C ASN A 38 -5.54 1.33 11.21
N ILE A 39 -4.44 1.96 10.78
CA ILE A 39 -4.44 3.16 9.94
C ILE A 39 -3.54 3.01 8.71
N SER A 40 -2.47 2.23 8.85
CA SER A 40 -1.42 2.10 7.84
C SER A 40 -1.00 0.64 7.70
N THR A 41 -0.35 0.34 6.58
CA THR A 41 0.33 -0.93 6.35
C THR A 41 1.83 -0.68 6.30
N TYR A 42 2.59 -1.45 7.09
CA TYR A 42 4.04 -1.45 7.06
C TYR A 42 4.55 -2.48 6.05
N LEU A 43 5.51 -2.09 5.22
CA LEU A 43 6.20 -2.95 4.27
C LEU A 43 7.66 -3.10 4.69
N TYR A 44 8.15 -4.35 4.64
CA TYR A 44 9.50 -4.73 5.01
C TYR A 44 10.15 -5.51 3.88
N SER A 45 11.33 -5.08 3.44
CA SER A 45 12.16 -5.84 2.53
C SER A 45 13.63 -5.42 2.65
N ASP A 46 14.52 -6.36 2.37
CA ASP A 46 15.95 -6.09 2.19
C ASP A 46 16.24 -5.46 0.81
N SER A 47 15.31 -5.59 -0.15
CA SER A 47 15.36 -4.97 -1.47
C SER A 47 14.43 -3.74 -1.55
N PRO A 48 14.96 -2.53 -1.82
CA PRO A 48 14.16 -1.35 -2.09
C PRO A 48 13.14 -1.53 -3.23
N GLU A 49 13.50 -2.32 -4.25
CA GLU A 49 12.65 -2.58 -5.41
C GLU A 49 11.36 -3.31 -5.03
N GLU A 50 11.41 -4.22 -4.06
CA GLU A 50 10.20 -4.89 -3.56
C GLU A 50 9.26 -3.90 -2.89
N ILE A 51 9.78 -2.95 -2.09
CA ILE A 51 8.98 -1.87 -1.48
C ILE A 51 8.28 -1.04 -2.58
N TRP A 52 9.01 -0.63 -3.61
CA TRP A 52 8.46 0.15 -4.72
C TRP A 52 7.42 -0.63 -5.52
N ASN A 53 7.64 -1.92 -5.74
CA ASN A 53 6.67 -2.79 -6.40
C ASN A 53 5.40 -2.93 -5.55
N GLY A 54 5.52 -3.09 -4.23
CA GLY A 54 4.39 -3.12 -3.31
C GLY A 54 3.57 -1.82 -3.35
N LEU A 55 4.23 -0.67 -3.29
CA LEU A 55 3.57 0.65 -3.42
C LEU A 55 2.87 0.82 -4.78
N LYS A 56 3.51 0.39 -5.87
CA LYS A 56 2.90 0.41 -7.21
C LYS A 56 1.67 -0.50 -7.30
N THR A 57 1.70 -1.65 -6.64
CA THR A 57 0.55 -2.56 -6.56
C THR A 57 -0.64 -1.89 -5.86
N ILE A 58 -0.42 -1.27 -4.69
CA ILE A 58 -1.47 -0.53 -3.95
C ILE A 58 -2.05 0.58 -4.83
N TYR A 59 -1.20 1.39 -5.45
CA TYR A 59 -1.61 2.46 -6.36
C TYR A 59 -2.46 1.94 -7.52
N ARG A 60 -2.05 0.84 -8.17
CA ARG A 60 -2.78 0.28 -9.32
C ARG A 60 -4.16 -0.25 -8.94
N GLU A 61 -4.30 -0.88 -7.77
CA GLU A 61 -5.62 -1.32 -7.33
C GLU A 61 -6.55 -0.15 -7.00
N ALA A 62 -6.02 0.91 -6.37
CA ALA A 62 -6.77 2.14 -6.14
C ALA A 62 -7.19 2.83 -7.45
N GLU A 63 -6.27 2.91 -8.44
CA GLU A 63 -6.54 3.49 -9.76
C GLU A 63 -7.61 2.69 -10.53
N LYS A 64 -7.53 1.35 -10.52
CA LYS A 64 -8.52 0.47 -11.17
C LYS A 64 -9.94 0.64 -10.62
N ALA A 65 -10.07 0.96 -9.33
CA ALA A 65 -11.36 1.20 -8.71
C ALA A 65 -12.08 2.45 -9.26
N GLY A 66 -11.34 3.36 -9.92
CA GLY A 66 -11.90 4.54 -10.61
C GLY A 66 -12.35 5.66 -9.67
N ALA A 67 -12.10 5.54 -8.36
CA ALA A 67 -12.35 6.59 -7.38
C ALA A 67 -11.12 7.48 -7.18
N GLU A 68 -11.33 8.73 -6.79
CA GLU A 68 -10.24 9.58 -6.31
C GLU A 68 -9.66 8.98 -5.02
N PHE A 69 -8.36 9.13 -4.80
CA PHE A 69 -7.72 8.67 -3.57
C PHE A 69 -6.53 9.54 -3.18
N SER A 70 -6.26 9.58 -1.88
CA SER A 70 -5.01 10.06 -1.33
C SER A 70 -4.19 8.88 -0.83
N MET A 71 -2.91 8.81 -1.22
CA MET A 71 -1.99 7.80 -0.72
C MET A 71 -0.82 8.50 -0.02
N VAL A 72 -0.69 8.26 1.28
CA VAL A 72 0.39 8.83 2.10
C VAL A 72 1.44 7.76 2.30
N ILE A 73 2.67 8.08 1.93
CA ILE A 73 3.81 7.17 1.99
C ILE A 73 4.88 7.80 2.87
N ASN A 74 5.33 7.07 3.89
CA ASN A 74 6.49 7.42 4.68
C ASN A 74 7.59 6.38 4.44
N LEU A 75 8.73 6.83 3.92
CA LEU A 75 9.89 5.99 3.62
C LEU A 75 11.01 6.29 4.61
N SER A 76 11.57 5.24 5.20
CA SER A 76 12.73 5.32 6.07
C SER A 76 13.86 4.48 5.48
N ASN A 77 15.00 5.12 5.22
CA ASN A 77 16.22 4.43 4.82
C ASN A 77 17.16 4.35 6.01
N ASN A 78 17.25 3.17 6.61
CA ASN A 78 18.17 2.91 7.71
C ASN A 78 19.42 2.23 7.13
N THR A 79 20.53 2.95 7.13
CA THR A 79 21.88 2.43 6.83
C THR A 79 22.45 1.65 7.98
#